data_AF-A0A3B1E7L9-F1
#
_entry.id   AF-A0A3B1E7L9-F1
#
_cell.length_a   1.000
_cell.length_b   1.000
_cell.length_c   1.000
_cell.angle_alpha   90.00
_cell.angle_beta   90.00
_cell.angle_gamma   90.00
#
_symmetry.space_group_name_H-M   'P 1'
#
loop_
_entity.id
_entity.type
_entity.pdbx_description
1 polymer ?
#
loop_
_entity_poly.entity_id
_entity_poly.type
_entity_poly.pdbx_seq_one_letter_code
_entity_poly.pdbx_strand_id
1 'polypeptide(L)' 'MGRIERTREIAQRRKRRKTLAKLRKEYSEAKTEADKLRIFAKARRVSPFVEFEETTTA' A
#
# COMPACT_ATOMS: atom_id res chain seq x y z
N MET A 1 19.40 18.97 4.68
CA MET A 1 18.24 18.76 3.77
C MET A 1 18.38 19.63 2.53
N GLY A 2 19.46 19.42 1.75
CA GLY A 2 19.65 20.07 0.46
C GLY A 2 18.55 19.70 -0.55
N ARG A 3 18.44 20.44 -1.65
CA ARG A 3 17.41 20.20 -2.69
C ARG A 3 17.34 18.74 -3.14
N ILE A 4 18.50 18.07 -3.24
CA ILE A 4 18.65 16.66 -3.65
C ILE A 4 18.05 15.68 -2.61
N GLU A 5 18.23 15.96 -1.32
CA GLU A 5 17.68 15.13 -0.25
C GLU A 5 16.15 15.22 -0.25
N ARG A 6 15.61 16.43 -0.45
CA ARG A 6 14.17 16.68 -0.58
C ARG A 6 13.57 15.98 -1.81
N THR A 7 14.22 16.03 -2.97
CA THR A 7 13.71 15.34 -4.17
C THR A 7 13.73 13.82 -4.02
N ARG A 8 14.78 13.26 -3.41
CA ARG A 8 14.87 11.82 -3.09
C ARG A 8 13.75 11.37 -2.16
N GLU A 9 13.47 12.17 -1.12
CA GLU A 9 12.39 11.88 -0.18
C GLU A 9 11.02 11.92 -0.87
N ILE A 10 10.76 12.94 -1.69
CA ILE A 10 9.52 13.06 -2.47
C ILE A 10 9.36 11.85 -3.41
N ALA A 11 10.44 11.44 -4.09
CA ALA A 11 10.44 10.27 -4.96
C ALA A 11 10.09 8.99 -4.19
N GLN A 12 10.68 8.78 -3.00
CA GLN A 12 10.35 7.64 -2.15
C GLN A 12 8.88 7.67 -1.66
N ARG A 13 8.37 8.84 -1.27
CA ARG A 13 6.96 9.02 -0.89
C ARG A 13 6.02 8.71 -2.07
N ARG A 14 6.38 9.11 -3.29
CA ARG A 14 5.62 8.79 -4.52
C ARG A 14 5.66 7.30 -4.83
N LYS A 15 6.83 6.66 -4.73
CA LYS A 15 6.99 5.21 -4.94
C LYS A 15 6.12 4.41 -3.97
N ARG A 16 6.17 4.75 -2.67
CA ARG A 16 5.33 4.14 -1.63
C ARG A 16 3.83 4.24 -1.98
N ARG A 17 3.35 5.43 -2.35
CA ARG A 17 1.96 5.64 -2.76
C ARG A 17 1.56 4.80 -3.98
N LYS A 18 2.41 4.72 -5.01
CA LYS A 18 2.16 3.86 -6.19
C LYS A 18 2.08 2.38 -5.81
N THR A 19 2.99 1.90 -4.98
CA THR A 19 2.99 0.50 -4.52
C THR A 19 1.74 0.17 -3.74
N LEU A 20 1.32 1.04 -2.81
CA LEU A 20 0.09 0.85 -2.04
C LEU A 20 -1.16 0.86 -2.94
N ALA A 21 -1.23 1.75 -3.93
CA ALA A 21 -2.33 1.79 -4.88
C ALA A 21 -2.42 0.49 -5.70
N LYS A 22 -1.28 -0.09 -6.10
CA LYS A 22 -1.23 -1.38 -6.79
C LYS A 22 -1.73 -2.52 -5.89
N LEU A 23 -1.23 -2.60 -4.66
CA LEU A 23 -1.66 -3.63 -3.70
C LEU A 23 -3.15 -3.51 -3.35
N ARG A 24 -3.72 -2.30 -3.31
CA ARG A 24 -5.17 -2.09 -3.14
C ARG A 24 -5.97 -2.69 -4.30
N LYS A 25 -5.54 -2.48 -5.54
CA LYS A 25 -6.19 -3.07 -6.72
C LYS A 25 -6.10 -4.59 -6.71
N GLU A 26 -4.92 -5.13 -6.43
CA GLU A 26 -4.73 -6.58 -6.30
C GLU A 26 -5.60 -7.16 -5.18
N TYR A 27 -5.75 -6.45 -4.05
CA TYR A 27 -6.62 -6.87 -2.95
C TYR A 27 -8.10 -6.90 -3.35
N SER A 28 -8.58 -5.89 -4.09
CA SER A 28 -9.96 -5.86 -4.60
C SER A 28 -10.24 -6.92 -5.67
N GLU A 29 -9.24 -7.30 -6.47
CA GLU A 29 -9.35 -8.31 -7.52
C GLU A 29 -9.16 -9.74 -7.01
N ALA A 30 -8.55 -9.90 -5.83
CA ALA A 30 -8.27 -11.21 -5.23
C ALA A 30 -9.57 -11.96 -4.89
N LYS A 31 -9.71 -13.16 -5.45
CA LYS A 31 -10.89 -14.02 -5.27
C LYS A 31 -10.80 -14.90 -4.01
N THR A 32 -9.60 -15.21 -3.55
CA THR A 32 -9.38 -16.09 -2.40
C THR A 32 -8.96 -15.29 -1.16
N GLU A 33 -9.41 -15.74 0.02
CA GLU A 33 -9.04 -15.13 1.29
C GLU A 33 -7.53 -15.25 1.58
N ALA A 34 -6.91 -16.36 1.18
CA ALA A 34 -5.47 -16.56 1.30
C ALA A 34 -4.67 -15.51 0.52
N ASP A 35 -5.13 -15.13 -0.68
CA ASP A 35 -4.46 -14.10 -1.48
C ASP A 35 -4.70 -12.70 -0.92
N LYS A 36 -5.92 -12.42 -0.43
CA LYS A 36 -6.21 -11.18 0.30
C LYS A 36 -5.29 -10.99 1.50
N LEU A 37 -5.11 -12.03 2.33
CA LEU A 37 -4.21 -12.00 3.49
C LEU A 37 -2.75 -11.78 3.08
N ARG A 38 -2.27 -12.43 2.01
CA ARG A 38 -0.91 -12.24 1.49
C ARG A 38 -0.69 -10.81 0.99
N ILE A 39 -1.65 -10.25 0.27
CA ILE A 39 -1.58 -8.88 -0.26
C ILE A 39 -1.62 -7.87 0.89
N PHE A 40 -2.47 -8.10 1.90
CA PHE A 40 -2.52 -7.28 3.10
C PHE A 40 -1.20 -7.30 3.88
N ALA A 41 -0.60 -8.48 4.08
CA ALA A 41 0.70 -8.59 4.74
C ALA A 41 1.81 -7.83 3.97
N LYS A 42 1.79 -7.89 2.63
CA LYS A 42 2.69 -7.08 1.79
C LYS A 42 2.46 -5.59 1.96
N ALA A 43 1.21 -5.15 2.07
CA ALA A 43 0.87 -3.75 2.23
C ALA A 43 1.31 -3.20 3.60
N ARG A 44 1.10 -3.95 4.68
CA ARG A 44 1.59 -3.61 6.04
C ARG A 44 3.10 -3.45 6.13
N ARG A 45 3.88 -4.24 5.37
CA ARG A 45 5.34 -4.08 5.28
C ARG A 45 5.76 -2.76 4.63
N VAL A 46 4.97 -2.23 3.70
CA VAL A 46 5.26 -0.96 3.01
C VAL A 46 4.85 0.23 3.86
N SER A 47 3.73 0.12 4.57
CA SER A 47 3.26 1.14 5.51
C SER A 47 2.47 0.46 6.64
N PRO A 48 2.90 0.60 7.91
CA PRO A 48 2.24 -0.05 9.05
C PRO A 48 0.77 0.34 9.23
N PHE A 49 0.40 1.55 8.81
CA PHE A 49 -0.93 2.14 8.98
C PHE A 49 -1.88 1.87 7.80
N VAL A 50 -1.60 0.85 6.99
CA VAL A 50 -2.48 0.51 5.88
C VAL A 50 -3.62 -0.34 6.42
N GLU A 51 -4.80 0.25 6.42
CA GLU A 51 -6.07 -0.43 6.54
C GLU A 51 -6.64 -0.56 5.12
N PHE A 52 -6.89 -1.80 4.69
CA PHE A 52 -7.78 -2.02 3.56
C PHE A 52 -9.16 -2.12 4.19
N GLU A 53 -10.05 -1.20 3.85
CA GLU A 53 -11.43 -1.31 4.27
C GLU A 53 -11.96 -2.65 3.77
N GLU A 54 -12.07 -3.61 4.69
CA GLU A 54 -13.24 -4.47 4.66
C GLU A 54 -14.41 -3.51 4.76
N THR A 55 -15.22 -3.46 3.71
CA THR A 55 -16.44 -2.69 3.62
C THR A 55 -17.15 -2.74 4.98
N THR A 56 -17.09 -1.64 5.72
CA THR A 56 -17.90 -1.46 6.93
C THR A 56 -19.33 -1.29 6.43
N THR A 57 -20.01 -2.42 6.29
CA THR A 57 -21.46 -2.48 6.18
C THR A 57 -21.97 -2.71 7.60
N ALA A 58 -22.36 -1.62 8.26
CA ALA A 58 -23.18 -1.62 9.48
C ALA A 58 -24.07 -0.38 9.45
#